data_AF-A0A2H3BN89-F1
#
_entry.id   AF-A0A2H3BN89-F1
#
_cell.length_a   1.000
_cell.length_b   1.000
_cell.length_c   1.000
_cell.angle_alpha   90.00
_cell.angle_beta   90.00
_cell.angle_gamma   90.00
#
_symmetry.space_group_name_H-M   'P 1'
#
loop_
_entity.id
_entity.type
_entity.pdbx_description
1 polymer ?
#
loop_
_entity_poly.entity_id
_entity_poly.type
_entity_poly.pdbx_seq_one_letter_code
_entity_poly.pdbx_strand_id
1 'polypeptide(L)'
;MPVKDTVCPLSLIMSSREESEFIKLGSDVYLRKGNAEGAHDGESPNIILVCGWMGAQLRHIQKYTKTYEQLYPGATQILIQNRPSFFWSTENSRV
;
A
#
# COMPACT_ATOMS: atom_id res chain seq x y z
N MET A 1 -20.78 35.18 -14.57
CA MET A 1 -19.90 35.44 -13.41
C MET A 1 -19.57 34.09 -12.76
N PRO A 2 -18.31 33.64 -12.77
CA PRO A 2 -17.93 32.34 -12.21
C PRO A 2 -17.15 32.49 -10.90
N VAL A 3 -17.58 31.83 -9.83
CA VAL A 3 -16.70 31.44 -8.72
C VAL A 3 -16.93 29.95 -8.51
N LYS A 4 -16.00 29.18 -9.07
CA LYS A 4 -15.92 27.73 -8.97
C LYS A 4 -15.42 27.35 -7.59
N ASP A 5 -15.95 26.24 -7.09
CA ASP A 5 -15.65 25.62 -5.81
C ASP A 5 -14.16 25.50 -5.52
N THR A 6 -13.70 26.25 -4.52
CA THR A 6 -12.38 26.07 -3.91
C THR A 6 -12.43 24.85 -3.00
N VAL A 7 -12.27 23.67 -3.59
CA VAL A 7 -11.83 22.47 -2.86
C VAL A 7 -10.33 22.37 -3.05
N CYS A 8 -9.60 22.56 -1.95
CA CYS A 8 -8.14 22.59 -1.88
C CYS A 8 -7.50 21.39 -2.61
N PRO A 9 -6.69 21.60 -3.68
CA PRO A 9 -6.02 20.53 -4.41
C PRO A 9 -4.75 19.99 -3.70
N LEU A 10 -4.59 20.27 -2.40
CA LEU A 10 -3.34 19.98 -1.68
C LEU A 10 -3.14 18.50 -1.32
N SER A 11 -4.17 17.65 -1.44
CA SER A 11 -4.02 16.20 -1.26
C SER A 11 -3.35 15.52 -2.45
N LEU A 12 -3.31 16.15 -3.63
CA LEU A 12 -2.78 15.54 -4.85
C LEU A 12 -1.28 15.80 -5.05
N ILE A 13 -0.73 16.87 -4.45
CA ILE A 13 0.63 17.36 -4.74
C ILE A 13 1.70 16.72 -3.84
N MET A 14 1.31 16.06 -2.75
CA MET A 14 2.22 15.30 -1.87
C MET A 14 2.34 13.81 -2.26
N SER A 15 2.21 13.50 -3.55
CA SER A 15 2.34 12.14 -4.10
C SER A 15 3.56 11.93 -5.00
N SER A 16 4.58 12.82 -4.94
CA SER A 16 5.64 12.78 -5.98
C SER A 16 7.09 12.70 -5.52
N ARG A 17 7.44 12.50 -4.24
CA ARG A 17 8.85 12.20 -3.88
C ARG A 17 8.91 11.16 -2.77
N GLU A 18 9.50 10.01 -3.10
CA GLU A 18 9.56 8.72 -2.38
C GLU A 18 8.40 7.72 -2.61
N GLU A 19 8.00 7.51 -3.88
CA GLU A 19 7.48 6.20 -4.29
C GLU A 19 8.64 5.18 -4.21
N SER A 20 8.70 4.47 -3.09
CA SER A 20 9.28 3.13 -3.08
C SER A 20 8.54 2.29 -4.13
N GLU A 21 9.26 1.43 -4.84
CA GLU A 21 8.93 0.61 -6.03
C GLU A 21 7.61 -0.20 -5.95
N PHE A 22 6.49 0.47 -5.71
CA PHE A 22 5.19 -0.13 -5.49
C PHE A 22 4.29 0.15 -6.68
N ILE A 23 4.04 -0.89 -7.46
CA ILE A 23 3.11 -0.92 -8.57
C ILE A 23 1.69 -1.03 -8.02
N LYS A 24 0.84 -0.05 -8.29
CA LYS A 24 -0.58 -0.10 -7.92
C LYS A 24 -1.29 -1.18 -8.75
N LEU A 25 -1.86 -2.20 -8.09
CA LEU A 25 -2.64 -3.26 -8.74
C LEU A 25 -4.14 -2.99 -8.75
N GLY A 26 -4.64 -2.24 -7.77
CA GLY A 26 -6.05 -1.91 -7.63
C GLY A 26 -6.25 -0.66 -6.79
N SER A 27 -7.49 -0.32 -6.44
CA SER A 27 -7.84 0.90 -5.71
C SER A 27 -7.01 1.09 -4.43
N ASP A 28 -6.85 0.00 -3.67
CA ASP A 28 -6.24 -0.01 -2.34
C ASP A 28 -5.10 -1.06 -2.22
N VAL A 29 -4.64 -1.64 -3.33
CA VAL A 29 -3.63 -2.72 -3.37
C VAL A 29 -2.40 -2.30 -4.16
N TYR A 30 -1.22 -2.54 -3.58
CA TYR A 30 0.08 -2.16 -4.14
C TYR A 30 1.05 -3.34 -4.06
N LEU A 31 1.91 -3.49 -5.07
CA LEU A 31 2.84 -4.60 -5.24
C LEU A 31 4.25 -4.07 -5.43
N ARG A 32 5.20 -4.58 -4.66
CA ARG A 32 6.63 -4.47 -4.95
C ARG A 32 7.17 -5.84 -5.30
N LYS A 33 7.87 -5.93 -6.42
CA LYS A 33 8.57 -7.16 -6.80
C LYS A 33 9.84 -7.29 -5.98
N GLY A 34 10.09 -8.49 -5.46
CA GLY A 34 11.39 -8.82 -4.91
C GLY A 34 12.42 -8.99 -6.03
N ASN A 35 13.70 -8.83 -5.71
CA ASN A 35 14.76 -9.11 -6.66
C ASN A 35 14.88 -10.63 -6.86
N ALA A 36 14.69 -11.09 -8.10
CA ALA A 36 14.73 -12.51 -8.46
C ALA A 36 16.08 -13.20 -8.19
N GLU A 37 17.13 -12.43 -7.90
CA GLU A 37 18.47 -12.96 -7.60
C GLU A 37 18.64 -13.46 -6.15
N GLY A 38 17.68 -13.21 -5.27
CA GLY A 38 17.66 -13.80 -3.94
C GLY A 38 17.13 -15.23 -3.98
N ALA A 39 18.03 -16.21 -4.13
CA ALA A 39 17.66 -17.62 -4.01
C ALA A 39 16.92 -17.88 -2.68
N HIS A 40 15.77 -18.54 -2.77
CA HIS A 40 14.99 -18.91 -1.58
C HIS A 40 15.59 -20.15 -0.94
N ASP A 41 16.31 -19.96 0.16
CA ASP A 41 16.88 -21.04 0.99
C ASP A 41 15.82 -21.79 1.82
N GLY A 42 14.61 -22.00 1.28
CA GLY A 42 13.48 -22.71 1.91
C GLY A 42 12.88 -22.05 3.17
N GLU A 43 13.67 -21.30 3.93
CA GLU A 43 13.31 -20.60 5.16
C GLU A 43 12.87 -19.15 4.92
N SER A 44 13.26 -18.56 3.79
CA SER A 44 12.91 -17.17 3.46
C SER A 44 11.54 -17.05 2.78
N PRO A 45 10.69 -16.09 3.18
CA PRO A 45 9.36 -15.93 2.60
C PRO A 45 9.45 -15.44 1.15
N ASN A 46 8.65 -16.03 0.27
CA ASN A 46 8.50 -15.55 -1.12
C ASN A 46 7.57 -14.33 -1.18
N ILE A 47 6.55 -14.29 -0.33
CA ILE A 47 5.54 -13.23 -0.31
C ILE A 47 5.38 -12.69 1.11
N ILE A 48 5.41 -11.36 1.24
CA ILE A 48 5.15 -10.63 2.49
C ILE A 48 3.90 -9.78 2.28
N LEU A 49 2.86 -10.05 3.06
CA LEU A 49 1.60 -9.29 3.03
C LEU A 49 1.60 -8.26 4.16
N VAL A 50 1.37 -7.00 3.83
CA VAL A 50 1.31 -5.90 4.78
C VAL A 50 -0.05 -5.23 4.70
N CYS A 51 -0.87 -5.44 5.73
CA CYS A 51 -2.22 -4.89 5.81
C CYS A 51 -2.23 -3.64 6.71
N GLY A 52 -2.68 -2.52 6.18
CA GLY A 52 -2.91 -1.30 6.94
C GLY A 52 -4.13 -1.43 7.86
N TRP A 53 -4.05 -0.84 9.05
CA TRP A 53 -5.16 -0.78 10.01
C TRP A 53 -5.91 0.55 9.90
N MET A 54 -7.26 0.49 9.80
CA MET A 54 -8.19 1.62 9.96
C MET A 54 -7.83 2.93 9.24
N GLY A 55 -7.57 2.88 7.93
CA GLY A 55 -7.23 4.08 7.16
C GLY A 55 -5.79 4.54 7.32
N ALA A 56 -4.89 3.64 7.75
CA ALA A 56 -3.46 3.91 7.74
C ALA A 56 -3.02 4.46 6.39
N GLN A 57 -2.44 5.67 6.40
CA GLN A 57 -1.90 6.29 5.20
C GLN A 57 -0.78 5.42 4.62
N LEU A 58 -0.68 5.37 3.29
CA LEU A 58 0.33 4.57 2.59
C LEU A 58 1.75 4.80 3.12
N ARG A 59 2.07 6.07 3.42
CA ARG A 59 3.37 6.48 3.98
C ARG A 59 3.71 5.74 5.27
N HIS A 60 2.72 5.51 6.14
CA HIS A 60 2.95 4.78 7.39
C HIS A 60 3.24 3.32 7.11
N ILE A 61 2.47 2.69 6.20
CA ILE A 61 2.64 1.29 5.82
C ILE A 61 4.02 1.07 5.17
N GLN A 62 4.42 1.95 4.25
CA GLN A 62 5.71 1.91 3.56
C GLN A 62 6.92 2.00 4.52
N LYS A 63 6.78 2.67 5.67
CA LYS A 63 7.88 2.70 6.65
C LYS A 63 8.17 1.31 7.20
N TYR A 64 7.13 0.49 7.39
CA TYR A 64 7.28 -0.87 7.88
C TYR A 64 7.83 -1.82 6.81
N THR A 65 7.62 -1.53 5.53
CA THR A 65 8.11 -2.38 4.44
C THR A 65 9.63 -2.31 4.30
N LYS A 66 10.24 -1.13 4.50
CA LYS A 66 11.70 -0.93 4.40
C LYS A 66 12.53 -1.93 5.22
N THR A 67 12.08 -2.30 6.41
CA THR A 67 12.78 -3.30 7.23
C THR A 67 12.75 -4.69 6.59
N TYR A 68 11.61 -5.08 6.02
CA TYR A 68 11.47 -6.36 5.33
C TYR A 68 12.17 -6.39 3.98
N GLU A 69 12.32 -5.24 3.32
CA GLU A 69 13.13 -5.13 2.10
C GLU A 69 14.61 -5.44 2.37
N GLN A 70 15.13 -5.05 3.54
CA GLN A 70 16.50 -5.34 3.95
C GLN A 70 16.69 -6.80 4.39
N LEU A 71 15.71 -7.35 5.10
CA LEU A 71 15.75 -8.75 5.57
C LEU A 71 15.54 -9.75 4.43
N TYR A 72 14.63 -9.43 3.51
CA TYR A 72 14.19 -10.33 2.44
C TYR A 72 14.14 -9.58 1.10
N PRO A 73 15.30 -9.27 0.50
CA PRO A 73 15.37 -8.50 -0.74
C PRO A 73 14.69 -9.22 -1.93
N GLY A 74 14.65 -10.56 -1.91
CA GLY A 74 13.98 -11.39 -2.91
C GLY A 74 12.48 -11.58 -2.68
N ALA A 75 11.95 -11.19 -1.52
CA ALA A 75 10.53 -11.36 -1.24
C ALA A 75 9.67 -10.31 -1.95
N THR A 76 8.61 -10.78 -2.60
CA THR A 76 7.57 -9.92 -3.15
C THR A 76 6.70 -9.37 -2.03
N GLN A 77 6.44 -8.07 -2.03
CA GLN A 77 5.67 -7.42 -0.98
C GLN A 77 4.35 -6.89 -1.53
N ILE A 78 3.27 -7.19 -0.83
CA ILE A 78 1.92 -6.75 -1.21
C ILE A 78 1.37 -5.90 -0.06
N LEU A 79 1.04 -4.64 -0.36
CA LEU A 79 0.50 -3.69 0.60
C LEU A 79 -0.99 -3.55 0.32
N ILE A 80 -1.78 -3.71 1.37
CA ILE A 80 -3.23 -3.57 1.33
C ILE A 80 -3.59 -2.41 2.24
N GLN A 81 -4.05 -1.31 1.64
CA GLN A 81 -4.66 -0.22 2.40
C GLN A 81 -6.10 -0.62 2.76
N ASN A 82 -6.46 -0.43 4.02
CA ASN A 82 -7.83 -0.63 4.45
C ASN A 82 -8.49 0.73 4.68
N ARG A 83 -9.56 1.05 3.94
CA ARG A 83 -10.31 2.29 4.15
C ARG A 83 -11.27 2.14 5.34
N PRO A 84 -11.37 3.15 6.24
CA PRO A 84 -12.27 3.07 7.40
C PRO A 84 -13.73 2.83 7.01
N SER A 85 -14.13 3.28 5.82
CA SER A 85 -15.47 3.03 5.27
C SER A 85 -15.80 1.54 5.22
N PHE A 86 -14.84 0.65 4.94
CA PHE A 86 -15.10 -0.80 4.93
C PHE A 86 -15.50 -1.37 6.30
N PHE A 87 -15.06 -0.73 7.39
CA PHE A 87 -15.38 -1.17 8.74
C PHE A 87 -16.77 -0.71 9.22
N TRP A 88 -17.26 0.42 8.70
CA TRP A 88 -18.51 1.04 9.13
C TRP A 88 -19.63 0.99 8.09
N SER A 89 -19.36 0.43 6.91
CA SER A 89 -20.40 0.11 5.95
C SER A 89 -21.29 -0.98 6.51
N THR A 90 -22.51 -0.61 6.91
CA THR A 90 -23.62 -1.55 7.08
C THR A 90 -24.12 -1.98 5.69
N GLU A 91 -23.23 -2.48 4.84
CA GLU A 91 -23.66 -3.10 3.60
C GLU A 91 -24.21 -4.47 3.98
N ASN A 92 -25.54 -4.53 4.05
CA ASN A 92 -26.34 -5.74 4.16
C ASN A 92 -25.63 -6.87 3.40
N SER A 93 -24.92 -7.72 4.14
CA SER A 93 -24.42 -9.01 3.64
C SER A 93 -25.64 -9.90 3.49
N ARG A 94 -26.48 -9.60 2.51
CA ARG A 94 -27.63 -10.39 2.10
C ARG A 94 -27.16 -11.26 0.94
N VAL A 95 -26.74 -12.47 1.32
CA VAL A 95 -26.87 -13.68 0.50
C VAL A 95 -28.34 -14.00 0.26
#